data_AF-A0A942JHE7-F1
#
_entry.id   AF-A0A942JHE7-F1
#
_cell.length_a   1.000
_cell.length_b   1.000
_cell.length_c   1.000
_cell.angle_alpha   90.00
_cell.angle_beta   90.00
_cell.angle_gamma   90.00
#
_symmetry.space_group_name_H-M   'P 1'
#
loop_
_entity.id
_entity.type
_entity.pdbx_description
1 polymer ?
#
loop_
_entity_poly.entity_id
_entity_poly.type
_entity_poly.pdbx_seq_one_letter_code
_entity_poly.pdbx_strand_id
1 'polypeptide(L)'
;PTVALVGYTNAGKSSLLNALTEGGAVAHNKLFATLDPTARELLLPDKRRVMIVDTVGFVRKLPHHLVTAFRATLEEVKFADVLIHVVDVSHEEAEEQARAVEQVLSELGALEKSIVLALNKVDKVEDCPIIAARGEAIPVSAELGTNLARLIEAVANALADKPQRYSLHVPFSRGDLLVILHEKGDVHSVDYTESGTDIVVDILPKYANKVEAELRKV
;
A
#
# COMPACT_ATOMS: atom_id res chain seq x y z
N PRO A 1 1.83 -4.78 -14.02
CA PRO A 1 1.54 -4.11 -12.73
C PRO A 1 2.83 -3.65 -12.06
N THR A 2 2.78 -2.52 -11.38
CA THR A 2 3.92 -1.88 -10.74
C THR A 2 3.69 -1.80 -9.23
N VAL A 3 4.69 -2.19 -8.45
CA VAL A 3 4.70 -2.12 -7.00
C VAL A 3 5.81 -1.16 -6.58
N ALA A 4 5.49 -0.13 -5.80
CA ALA A 4 6.50 0.85 -5.35
C ALA A 4 6.79 0.68 -3.85
N LEU A 5 8.09 0.63 -3.50
CA LEU A 5 8.54 0.66 -2.12
C LEU A 5 8.61 2.11 -1.63
N VAL A 6 7.86 2.45 -0.59
CA VAL A 6 7.87 3.79 0.03
C VAL A 6 8.24 3.69 1.51
N GLY A 7 8.82 4.74 2.07
CA GLY A 7 9.25 4.74 3.47
C GLY A 7 10.49 5.58 3.73
N TYR A 8 10.78 5.84 5.01
CA TYR A 8 11.93 6.63 5.43
C TYR A 8 13.26 6.09 4.88
N THR A 9 14.25 6.97 4.79
CA THR A 9 15.63 6.56 4.57
C THR A 9 16.07 5.60 5.65
N ASN A 10 16.88 4.62 5.27
CA ASN A 10 17.30 3.51 6.12
C ASN A 10 16.19 2.59 6.63
N ALA A 11 14.93 2.73 6.17
CA ALA A 11 13.86 1.78 6.47
C ALA A 11 14.15 0.35 5.96
N GLY A 12 15.11 0.21 5.04
CA GLY A 12 15.51 -1.06 4.43
C GLY A 12 14.78 -1.38 3.13
N LYS A 13 14.27 -0.36 2.41
CA LYS A 13 13.62 -0.55 1.09
C LYS A 13 14.52 -1.27 0.08
N SER A 14 15.75 -0.81 -0.14
CA SER A 14 16.67 -1.45 -1.07
C SER A 14 17.06 -2.87 -0.65
N SER A 15 17.24 -3.10 0.66
CA SER A 15 17.44 -4.45 1.21
C SER A 15 16.24 -5.36 0.94
N LEU A 16 15.02 -4.84 1.12
CA LEU A 16 13.79 -5.56 0.86
C LEU A 16 13.61 -5.84 -0.65
N LEU A 17 13.91 -4.88 -1.52
CA LEU A 17 13.92 -5.06 -2.97
C LEU A 17 14.84 -6.23 -3.35
N ASN A 18 16.06 -6.24 -2.84
CA ASN A 18 17.03 -7.30 -3.11
C ASN A 18 16.54 -8.64 -2.58
N ALA A 19 16.08 -8.69 -1.33
CA ALA A 19 15.60 -9.94 -0.72
C ALA A 19 14.39 -10.54 -1.46
N LEU A 20 13.46 -9.70 -1.91
CA LEU A 20 12.29 -10.13 -2.68
C LEU A 20 12.65 -10.62 -4.09
N THR A 21 13.73 -10.12 -4.68
CA THR A 21 14.06 -10.40 -6.09
C THR A 21 15.15 -11.45 -6.24
N GLU A 22 16.18 -11.43 -5.40
CA GLU A 22 17.32 -12.36 -5.46
C GLU A 22 17.00 -13.70 -4.78
N GLY A 23 16.03 -13.74 -3.85
CA GLY A 23 15.63 -14.94 -3.11
C GLY A 23 14.73 -15.94 -3.85
N GLY A 24 14.42 -15.73 -5.15
CA GLY A 24 13.53 -16.66 -5.87
C GLY A 24 13.15 -16.38 -7.32
N ALA A 25 13.58 -15.29 -7.96
CA ALA A 25 13.31 -15.06 -9.37
C ALA A 25 14.53 -14.49 -10.09
N VAL A 26 14.94 -15.17 -11.17
CA VAL A 26 16.11 -14.91 -12.02
C VAL A 26 16.46 -13.42 -12.16
N ALA A 27 17.48 -12.98 -11.42
CA ALA A 27 18.02 -11.63 -11.49
C ALA A 27 18.98 -11.48 -12.67
N HIS A 28 18.74 -10.51 -13.55
CA HIS A 28 19.80 -9.95 -14.38
C HIS A 28 20.42 -8.75 -13.66
N ASN A 29 21.58 -8.99 -13.07
CA ASN A 29 22.42 -7.97 -12.45
C ASN A 29 22.81 -6.89 -13.46
N LYS A 30 22.54 -5.63 -13.11
CA LYS A 30 23.44 -4.54 -13.49
C LYS A 30 23.83 -3.79 -12.22
N LEU A 31 25.12 -3.88 -11.90
CA LEU A 31 25.78 -3.05 -10.92
C LEU A 31 25.63 -1.60 -11.35
N PHE A 32 25.01 -0.76 -10.52
CA PHE A 32 25.46 0.55 -10.06
C PHE A 32 24.37 1.11 -9.14
N ALA A 33 24.77 1.48 -7.93
CA ALA A 33 23.95 2.27 -7.01
C ALA A 33 23.88 3.69 -7.59
N THR A 34 22.71 4.11 -8.07
CA THR A 34 22.50 5.44 -8.64
C THR A 34 21.10 5.93 -8.32
N LEU A 35 20.96 7.26 -8.27
CA LEU A 35 19.75 8.07 -8.04
C LEU A 35 18.55 7.79 -8.97
N ASP A 36 18.60 6.72 -9.77
CA ASP A 36 17.50 6.25 -10.61
C ASP A 36 16.70 5.16 -9.86
N PRO A 37 15.36 5.18 -9.94
CA PRO A 37 14.54 4.14 -9.33
C PRO A 37 14.95 2.75 -9.85
N THR A 38 15.46 1.90 -8.97
CA THR A 38 15.85 0.54 -9.34
C THR A 38 14.59 -0.29 -9.47
N ALA A 39 14.23 -0.63 -10.71
CA ALA A 39 13.10 -1.47 -11.05
C ALA A 39 13.57 -2.92 -11.29
N ARG A 40 12.93 -3.89 -10.65
CA ARG A 40 13.21 -5.32 -10.80
C ARG A 40 11.94 -6.11 -11.00
N GLU A 41 12.02 -7.22 -11.73
CA GLU A 41 10.88 -8.11 -11.89
C GLU A 41 10.71 -9.01 -10.65
N LEU A 42 9.47 -9.17 -10.19
CA LEU A 42 9.06 -10.06 -9.11
C LEU A 42 7.99 -11.02 -9.64
N LEU A 43 8.17 -12.32 -9.38
CA LEU A 43 7.18 -13.35 -9.68
C LEU A 43 6.27 -13.58 -8.47
N LEU A 44 4.96 -13.38 -8.66
CA LEU A 44 3.97 -13.62 -7.61
C LEU A 44 3.57 -15.11 -7.54
N PRO A 45 2.95 -15.58 -6.43
CA PRO A 45 2.58 -16.98 -6.24
C PRO A 45 1.56 -17.48 -7.28
N ASP A 46 0.75 -16.57 -7.82
CA ASP A 46 -0.22 -16.82 -8.89
C ASP A 46 0.38 -16.71 -10.30
N LYS A 47 1.71 -16.70 -10.41
CA LYS A 47 2.50 -16.62 -11.65
C LYS A 47 2.42 -15.28 -12.39
N ARG A 48 1.79 -14.25 -11.83
CA ARG A 48 1.87 -12.89 -12.39
C ARG A 48 3.28 -12.34 -12.22
N ARG A 49 3.80 -11.70 -13.27
CA ARG A 49 5.03 -10.91 -13.22
C ARG A 49 4.69 -9.46 -12.93
N VAL A 50 5.38 -8.86 -11.96
CA VAL A 50 5.20 -7.45 -11.60
C VAL A 50 6.55 -6.76 -11.55
N MET A 51 6.55 -5.45 -11.78
CA MET A 51 7.74 -4.63 -11.61
C MET A 51 7.71 -4.05 -10.20
N ILE A 52 8.70 -4.39 -9.38
CA ILE A 52 8.92 -3.75 -8.08
C ILE A 52 9.98 -2.67 -8.21
N VAL A 53 9.70 -1.49 -7.69
CA VAL A 53 10.54 -0.30 -7.85
C VAL A 53 10.91 0.24 -6.48
N ASP A 54 12.21 0.44 -6.24
CA ASP A 54 12.69 1.17 -5.07
C ASP A 54 12.60 2.68 -5.35
N THR A 55 11.79 3.38 -4.56
CA THR A 55 11.64 4.84 -4.69
C THR A 55 12.65 5.54 -3.80
N VAL A 56 12.84 6.84 -4.05
CA VAL A 56 13.63 7.69 -3.16
C VAL A 56 13.05 7.64 -1.75
N GLY A 57 13.91 7.45 -0.74
CA GLY A 57 13.51 7.40 0.66
C GLY A 57 13.12 8.76 1.23
N PHE A 58 12.14 8.77 2.12
CA PHE A 58 11.73 9.98 2.85
C PHE A 58 12.81 10.39 3.85
N VAL A 59 13.14 11.68 3.93
CA VAL A 59 14.10 12.22 4.90
C VAL A 59 13.39 13.23 5.79
N ARG A 60 13.67 13.19 7.11
CA ARG A 60 13.14 14.18 8.06
C ARG A 60 13.67 15.57 7.71
N LYS A 61 12.82 16.61 7.85
CA LYS A 61 13.16 18.02 7.55
C LYS A 61 13.73 18.23 6.14
N LEU A 62 12.98 17.81 5.12
CA LEU A 62 13.25 18.33 3.78
C LEU A 62 12.98 19.84 3.81
N PRO A 63 13.98 20.69 3.49
CA PRO A 63 13.74 22.11 3.29
C PRO A 63 12.60 22.30 2.29
N HIS A 64 11.70 23.27 2.50
CA HIS A 64 10.51 23.47 1.65
C HIS A 64 10.81 23.51 0.14
N HIS A 65 12.00 23.97 -0.26
CA HIS A 65 12.43 24.00 -1.67
C HIS A 65 12.82 22.62 -2.23
N LEU A 66 13.34 21.70 -1.40
CA LEU A 66 13.63 20.31 -1.79
C LEU A 66 12.37 19.44 -1.79
N VAL A 67 11.33 19.83 -1.07
CA VAL A 67 10.02 19.16 -1.13
C VAL A 67 9.45 19.21 -2.55
N THR A 68 9.62 20.30 -3.30
CA THR A 68 9.13 20.39 -4.70
C THR A 68 9.89 19.43 -5.63
N ALA A 69 11.21 19.32 -5.47
CA ALA A 69 12.04 18.41 -6.27
C ALA A 69 11.78 16.93 -5.92
N PHE A 70 11.58 16.62 -4.64
CA PHE A 70 11.18 15.28 -4.19
C PHE A 70 9.73 14.97 -4.54
N ARG A 71 8.82 15.94 -4.53
CA ARG A 71 7.43 15.75 -4.95
C ARG A 71 7.40 15.28 -6.40
N ALA A 72 8.16 15.90 -7.29
CA ALA A 72 8.24 15.49 -8.69
C ALA A 72 8.71 14.03 -8.87
N THR A 73 9.66 13.56 -8.06
CA THR A 73 10.11 12.16 -8.09
C THR A 73 9.19 11.21 -7.33
N LEU A 74 8.38 11.72 -6.40
CA LEU A 74 7.35 10.97 -5.68
C LEU A 74 6.00 10.95 -6.41
N GLU A 75 5.78 11.79 -7.43
CA GLU A 75 4.63 11.68 -8.34
C GLU A 75 4.57 10.29 -8.99
N GLU A 76 5.72 9.63 -9.17
CA GLU A 76 5.79 8.26 -9.69
C GLU A 76 5.03 7.24 -8.82
N VAL A 77 4.93 7.49 -7.51
CA VAL A 77 4.14 6.69 -6.57
C VAL A 77 2.65 6.70 -6.95
N LYS A 78 2.17 7.76 -7.60
CA LYS A 78 0.78 7.86 -8.08
C LYS A 78 0.49 6.99 -9.30
N PHE A 79 1.50 6.38 -9.93
CA PHE A 79 1.29 5.44 -11.03
C PHE A 79 1.46 3.97 -10.63
N ALA A 80 1.95 3.67 -9.42
CA ALA A 80 2.06 2.29 -8.93
C ALA A 80 0.68 1.66 -8.64
N ASP A 81 0.46 0.39 -8.95
CA ASP A 81 -0.80 -0.30 -8.63
C ASP A 81 -0.91 -0.59 -7.12
N VAL A 82 0.22 -0.92 -6.49
CA VAL A 82 0.32 -1.19 -5.05
C VAL A 82 1.54 -0.48 -4.47
N LEU A 83 1.40 0.01 -3.24
CA LEU A 83 2.51 0.55 -2.46
C LEU A 83 2.89 -0.43 -1.36
N ILE A 84 4.18 -0.68 -1.17
CA ILE A 84 4.68 -1.31 0.05
C ILE A 84 5.27 -0.21 0.91
N HIS A 85 4.60 0.13 2.01
CA HIS A 85 5.14 1.06 2.98
C HIS A 85 6.08 0.31 3.92
N VAL A 86 7.38 0.57 3.81
CA VAL A 86 8.42 -0.01 4.67
C VAL A 86 8.67 0.90 5.86
N VAL A 87 8.57 0.34 7.07
CA VAL A 87 8.84 1.04 8.34
C VAL A 87 9.92 0.27 9.08
N ASP A 88 10.97 0.96 9.55
CA ASP A 88 11.97 0.37 10.44
C ASP A 88 11.43 0.31 11.86
N VAL A 89 11.11 -0.89 12.35
CA VAL A 89 10.58 -1.06 13.71
C VAL A 89 11.62 -0.95 14.82
N SER A 90 12.91 -0.99 14.47
CA SER A 90 14.00 -0.82 15.44
C SER A 90 14.28 0.65 15.78
N HIS A 91 13.68 1.57 15.04
CA HIS A 91 13.84 2.99 15.26
C HIS A 91 12.87 3.50 16.33
N GLU A 92 13.36 4.28 17.30
CA GLU A 92 12.53 4.82 18.41
C GLU A 92 11.32 5.62 17.89
N GLU A 93 11.52 6.41 16.83
CA GLU A 93 10.49 7.21 16.16
C GLU A 93 9.70 6.45 15.04
N ALA A 94 9.66 5.11 15.03
CA ALA A 94 9.07 4.34 13.93
C ALA A 94 7.63 4.75 13.56
N GLU A 95 6.77 4.96 14.56
CA GLU A 95 5.37 5.37 14.36
C GLU A 95 5.27 6.81 13.82
N GLU A 96 6.12 7.72 14.29
CA GLU A 96 6.16 9.09 13.77
C GLU A 96 6.62 9.13 12.32
N GLN A 97 7.62 8.31 11.97
CA GLN A 97 8.10 8.15 10.61
C GLN A 97 7.02 7.56 9.69
N ALA A 98 6.28 6.55 10.15
CA ALA A 98 5.17 5.99 9.39
C ALA A 98 4.10 7.06 9.10
N ARG A 99 3.67 7.80 10.12
CA ARG A 99 2.69 8.89 9.97
C ARG A 99 3.15 10.00 9.04
N ALA A 100 4.42 10.36 9.08
CA ALA A 100 4.97 11.38 8.19
C ALA A 100 4.96 10.92 6.72
N VAL A 101 5.23 9.64 6.43
CA VAL A 101 5.09 9.08 5.07
C VAL A 101 3.63 9.09 4.65
N GLU A 102 2.71 8.63 5.51
CA GLU A 102 1.27 8.62 5.25
C GLU A 102 0.73 10.02 4.95
N GLN A 103 1.17 11.05 5.68
CA GLN A 103 0.80 12.43 5.41
C GLN A 103 1.23 12.87 4.01
N VAL A 104 2.47 12.57 3.60
CA VAL A 104 2.93 12.95 2.25
C VAL A 104 2.19 12.14 1.18
N LEU A 105 1.94 10.85 1.41
CA LEU A 105 1.09 10.05 0.51
C LEU A 105 -0.31 10.66 0.39
N SER A 106 -0.86 11.23 1.47
CA SER A 106 -2.14 11.95 1.46
C SER A 106 -2.07 13.19 0.60
N GLU A 107 -1.03 14.01 0.77
CA GLU A 107 -0.82 15.24 0.00
C GLU A 107 -0.61 14.97 -1.50
N LEU A 108 -0.11 13.78 -1.84
CA LEU A 108 0.04 13.29 -3.20
C LEU A 108 -1.25 12.61 -3.73
N GLY A 109 -2.28 12.38 -2.91
CA GLY A 109 -3.47 11.61 -3.32
C GLY A 109 -3.19 10.13 -3.56
N ALA A 110 -2.11 9.60 -2.97
CA ALA A 110 -1.70 8.20 -3.09
C ALA A 110 -2.21 7.29 -1.95
N LEU A 111 -2.85 7.85 -0.92
CA LEU A 111 -3.44 7.05 0.19
C LEU A 111 -4.61 6.16 -0.24
N GLU A 112 -5.25 6.46 -1.36
CA GLU A 112 -6.40 5.68 -1.85
C GLU A 112 -6.00 4.34 -2.48
N LYS A 113 -4.69 4.18 -2.72
CA LYS A 113 -4.10 2.96 -3.27
C LYS A 113 -4.13 1.83 -2.28
N SER A 114 -3.93 0.63 -2.78
CA SER A 114 -3.71 -0.52 -1.90
C SER A 114 -2.29 -0.43 -1.35
N ILE A 115 -2.19 -0.22 -0.04
CA ILE A 115 -0.93 -0.05 0.69
C ILE A 115 -0.74 -1.29 1.57
N VAL A 116 0.36 -2.00 1.35
CA VAL A 116 0.80 -3.10 2.20
C VAL A 116 1.86 -2.56 3.15
N LEU A 117 1.59 -2.58 4.46
CA LEU A 117 2.53 -2.09 5.47
C LEU A 117 3.51 -3.21 5.86
N ALA A 118 4.79 -3.01 5.56
CA ALA A 118 5.89 -3.89 5.92
C ALA A 118 6.67 -3.31 7.10
N LEU A 119 6.53 -3.95 8.26
CA LEU A 119 7.25 -3.60 9.48
C LEU A 119 8.60 -4.33 9.45
N ASN A 120 9.63 -3.66 8.94
CA ASN A 120 10.94 -4.23 8.65
C ASN A 120 11.91 -4.12 9.84
N LYS A 121 12.94 -4.98 9.85
CA LYS A 121 13.96 -5.12 10.89
C LYS A 121 13.44 -5.70 12.21
N VAL A 122 12.47 -6.63 12.12
CA VAL A 122 11.95 -7.34 13.30
C VAL A 122 13.01 -8.20 14.00
N ASP A 123 14.11 -8.51 13.32
CA ASP A 123 15.28 -9.17 13.89
C ASP A 123 16.02 -8.34 14.95
N LYS A 124 15.74 -7.03 15.05
CA LYS A 124 16.42 -6.10 15.96
C LYS A 124 15.59 -5.70 17.17
N VAL A 125 14.39 -6.26 17.31
CA VAL A 125 13.45 -5.92 18.38
C VAL A 125 12.87 -7.18 18.99
N GLU A 126 12.80 -7.23 20.31
CA GLU A 126 12.17 -8.34 21.04
C GLU A 126 10.66 -8.12 21.17
N ASP A 127 10.25 -6.90 21.47
CA ASP A 127 8.86 -6.44 21.52
C ASP A 127 8.70 -5.18 20.65
N CYS A 128 7.64 -5.14 19.83
CA CYS A 128 7.35 -3.96 19.03
C CYS A 128 5.87 -3.56 19.12
N PRO A 129 5.55 -2.51 19.89
CA PRO A 129 4.17 -2.04 20.09
C PRO A 129 3.45 -1.68 18.79
N ILE A 130 4.18 -1.23 17.76
CA ILE A 130 3.60 -0.87 16.47
C ILE A 130 2.99 -2.08 15.74
N ILE A 131 3.55 -3.29 15.95
CA ILE A 131 3.00 -4.53 15.38
C ILE A 131 1.62 -4.80 15.96
N ALA A 132 1.46 -4.62 17.27
CA ALA A 132 0.17 -4.80 17.95
C ALA A 132 -0.85 -3.70 17.56
N ALA A 133 -0.38 -2.46 17.38
CA ALA A 133 -1.24 -1.33 17.02
C ALA A 133 -1.71 -1.37 15.56
N ARG A 134 -0.89 -1.90 14.65
CA ARG A 134 -1.14 -1.94 13.21
C ARG A 134 -1.41 -3.36 12.74
N GLY A 135 -2.54 -3.93 13.17
CA GLY A 135 -2.84 -5.37 13.08
C GLY A 135 -2.85 -6.01 11.67
N GLU A 136 -2.98 -5.23 10.60
CA GLU A 136 -2.88 -5.73 9.20
C GLU A 136 -1.45 -5.67 8.64
N ALA A 137 -0.50 -5.12 9.40
CA ALA A 137 0.88 -4.98 8.97
C ALA A 137 1.63 -6.31 8.99
N ILE A 138 2.64 -6.42 8.13
CA ILE A 138 3.42 -7.63 7.96
C ILE A 138 4.79 -7.42 8.60
N PRO A 139 5.08 -8.05 9.75
CA PRO A 139 6.41 -8.02 10.36
C PRO A 139 7.38 -8.81 9.49
N VAL A 140 8.44 -8.16 9.00
CA VAL A 140 9.43 -8.75 8.10
C VAL A 140 10.86 -8.45 8.55
N SER A 141 11.78 -9.32 8.15
CA SER A 141 13.20 -9.00 8.17
C SER A 141 13.73 -9.20 6.76
N ALA A 142 14.07 -8.10 6.09
CA ALA A 142 14.75 -8.17 4.80
C ALA A 142 16.14 -8.84 4.91
N GLU A 143 16.78 -8.71 6.08
CA GLU A 143 18.11 -9.26 6.34
C GLU A 143 18.07 -10.78 6.57
N LEU A 144 17.11 -11.28 7.35
CA LEU A 144 16.96 -12.71 7.65
C LEU A 144 16.00 -13.46 6.70
N GLY A 145 15.27 -12.75 5.84
CA GLY A 145 14.24 -13.33 4.98
C GLY A 145 12.91 -13.66 5.69
N THR A 146 12.74 -13.22 6.94
CA THR A 146 11.55 -13.50 7.74
C THR A 146 10.28 -12.92 7.11
N ASN A 147 9.25 -13.76 6.94
CA ASN A 147 7.91 -13.41 6.44
C ASN A 147 7.84 -12.78 5.04
N LEU A 148 8.90 -12.88 4.22
CA LEU A 148 8.87 -12.33 2.85
C LEU A 148 7.81 -12.99 1.96
N ALA A 149 7.58 -14.30 2.10
CA ALA A 149 6.52 -15.00 1.37
C ALA A 149 5.12 -14.42 1.68
N ARG A 150 4.85 -14.16 2.97
CA ARG A 150 3.60 -13.57 3.43
C ARG A 150 3.42 -12.13 2.94
N LEU A 151 4.52 -11.37 2.86
CA LEU A 151 4.52 -10.04 2.24
C LEU A 151 4.17 -10.12 0.75
N ILE A 152 4.77 -11.06 0.01
CA ILE A 152 4.48 -11.30 -1.42
C ILE A 152 3.02 -11.69 -1.63
N GLU A 153 2.46 -12.56 -0.79
CA GLU A 153 1.04 -12.93 -0.84
C GLU A 153 0.11 -11.73 -0.64
N ALA A 154 0.41 -10.88 0.35
CA ALA A 154 -0.38 -9.68 0.58
C ALA A 154 -0.33 -8.70 -0.60
N VAL A 155 0.85 -8.55 -1.23
CA VAL A 155 1.01 -7.76 -2.47
C VAL A 155 0.19 -8.37 -3.60
N ALA A 156 0.21 -9.69 -3.76
CA ALA A 156 -0.58 -10.38 -4.78
C ALA A 156 -2.09 -10.17 -4.56
N ASN A 157 -2.57 -10.26 -3.32
CA ASN A 157 -3.96 -9.98 -2.97
C ASN A 157 -4.32 -8.52 -3.24
N ALA A 158 -3.46 -7.57 -2.84
CA ALA A 158 -3.64 -6.14 -3.09
C ALA A 158 -3.69 -5.81 -4.60
N LEU A 159 -2.95 -6.54 -5.43
CA LEU A 159 -2.99 -6.42 -6.90
C LEU A 159 -4.17 -7.16 -7.55
N ALA A 160 -4.73 -8.15 -6.87
CA ALA A 160 -5.94 -8.85 -7.32
C ALA A 160 -7.21 -8.05 -7.01
N ASP A 161 -7.09 -7.03 -6.15
CA ASP A 161 -8.11 -6.04 -5.81
C ASP A 161 -8.42 -5.18 -7.07
N LYS A 162 -9.19 -5.76 -7.98
CA LYS A 162 -9.79 -5.07 -9.13
C LYS A 162 -11.19 -4.60 -8.75
N PRO A 163 -11.71 -3.53 -9.36
CA PRO A 163 -13.12 -3.19 -9.21
C PRO A 163 -13.97 -4.40 -9.59
N GLN A 164 -14.80 -4.84 -8.66
CA GLN A 164 -15.80 -5.87 -8.89
C GLN A 164 -17.17 -5.22 -8.82
N ARG A 165 -18.14 -5.83 -9.50
CA ARG A 165 -19.52 -5.35 -9.47
C ARG A 165 -20.19 -5.75 -8.16
N TYR A 166 -20.71 -4.77 -7.44
CA TYR A 166 -21.54 -4.96 -6.26
C TYR A 166 -22.94 -4.40 -6.49
N SER A 167 -23.92 -5.07 -5.90
CA SER A 167 -25.30 -4.58 -5.81
C SER A 167 -25.61 -4.42 -4.32
N LEU A 168 -25.78 -3.18 -3.87
CA LEU A 168 -25.93 -2.84 -2.46
C LEU A 168 -27.24 -2.08 -2.25
N HIS A 169 -27.91 -2.36 -1.14
CA HIS A 169 -29.04 -1.56 -0.65
C HIS A 169 -28.56 -0.65 0.48
N VAL A 170 -28.64 0.66 0.28
CA VAL A 170 -28.21 1.67 1.26
C VAL A 170 -29.44 2.35 1.86
N PRO A 171 -29.76 2.14 3.15
CA PRO A 171 -30.88 2.81 3.81
C PRO A 171 -30.72 4.34 3.80
N PHE A 172 -31.83 5.08 3.82
CA PHE A 172 -31.78 6.56 3.86
C PHE A 172 -31.05 7.12 5.08
N SER A 173 -30.96 6.35 6.17
CA SER A 173 -30.18 6.70 7.36
C SER A 173 -28.67 6.66 7.15
N ARG A 174 -28.19 6.03 6.06
CA ARG A 174 -26.76 5.81 5.74
C ARG A 174 -26.32 6.49 4.45
N GLY A 175 -26.76 7.72 4.23
CA GLY A 175 -26.31 8.54 3.09
C GLY A 175 -24.79 8.73 3.04
N ASP A 176 -24.10 8.63 4.17
CA ASP A 176 -22.63 8.62 4.28
C ASP A 176 -21.98 7.51 3.44
N LEU A 177 -22.60 6.31 3.41
CA LEU A 177 -22.09 5.18 2.64
C LEU A 177 -22.30 5.35 1.15
N LEU A 178 -23.40 6.00 0.74
CA LEU A 178 -23.69 6.31 -0.65
C LEU A 178 -22.59 7.22 -1.25
N VAL A 179 -22.10 8.20 -0.47
CA VAL A 179 -21.00 9.08 -0.87
C VAL A 179 -19.74 8.27 -1.19
N ILE A 180 -19.39 7.29 -0.35
CA ILE A 180 -18.23 6.41 -0.59
C ILE A 180 -18.38 5.64 -1.90
N LEU A 181 -19.57 5.11 -2.19
CA LEU A 181 -19.84 4.37 -3.41
C LEU A 181 -19.71 5.25 -4.66
N HIS A 182 -20.17 6.51 -4.59
CA HIS A 182 -20.03 7.47 -5.68
C HIS A 182 -18.60 8.02 -5.84
N GLU A 183 -17.86 8.19 -4.75
CA GLU A 183 -16.49 8.73 -4.80
C GLU A 183 -15.45 7.68 -5.20
N LYS A 184 -15.67 6.42 -4.81
CA LYS A 184 -14.67 5.34 -4.92
C LYS A 184 -15.03 4.26 -5.93
N GLY A 185 -16.24 4.27 -6.48
CA GLY A 185 -16.73 3.30 -7.45
C GLY A 185 -17.26 3.94 -8.74
N ASP A 186 -17.37 3.12 -9.78
CA ASP A 186 -18.02 3.46 -11.04
C ASP A 186 -19.49 2.98 -11.00
N VAL A 187 -20.42 3.93 -10.89
CA VAL A 187 -21.84 3.64 -10.63
C VAL A 187 -22.56 3.37 -11.94
N HIS A 188 -23.16 2.18 -12.04
CA HIS A 188 -23.92 1.73 -13.21
C HIS A 188 -25.40 2.04 -13.12
N SER A 189 -26.01 1.89 -11.93
CA SER A 189 -27.42 2.23 -11.70
C SER A 189 -27.67 2.67 -10.27
N VAL A 190 -28.68 3.51 -10.11
CA VAL A 190 -29.18 4.00 -8.81
C VAL A 190 -30.71 4.02 -8.88
N ASP A 191 -31.36 3.22 -8.06
CA ASP A 191 -32.80 3.10 -7.97
C ASP A 191 -33.28 3.46 -6.55
N TYR A 192 -34.23 4.37 -6.45
CA TYR A 192 -34.79 4.79 -5.17
C TYR A 192 -35.99 3.93 -4.81
N THR A 193 -35.98 3.37 -3.60
CA THR A 193 -37.03 2.48 -3.07
C THR A 193 -37.64 3.09 -1.82
N GLU A 194 -38.65 2.43 -1.25
CA GLU A 194 -39.29 2.88 -0.01
C GLU A 194 -38.37 2.79 1.22
N SER A 195 -37.39 1.88 1.22
CA SER A 195 -36.49 1.64 2.37
C SER A 195 -35.09 2.24 2.21
N GLY A 196 -34.73 2.71 1.02
CA GLY A 196 -33.41 3.25 0.74
C GLY A 196 -33.10 3.32 -0.75
N THR A 197 -31.81 3.25 -1.08
CA THR A 197 -31.28 3.33 -2.45
C THR A 197 -30.62 2.01 -2.82
N ASP A 198 -31.10 1.37 -3.89
CA ASP A 198 -30.41 0.26 -4.54
C ASP A 198 -29.39 0.83 -5.51
N ILE A 199 -28.13 0.37 -5.41
CA ILE A 199 -27.03 0.86 -6.24
C ILE A 199 -26.22 -0.30 -6.80
N VAL A 200 -25.93 -0.24 -8.10
CA VAL A 200 -25.01 -1.15 -8.79
C VAL A 200 -23.74 -0.38 -9.13
N VAL A 201 -22.60 -0.85 -8.63
CA VAL A 201 -21.33 -0.13 -8.71
C VAL A 201 -20.17 -1.09 -8.92
N ASP A 202 -19.25 -0.76 -9.83
CA ASP A 202 -17.96 -1.43 -9.93
C ASP A 202 -16.98 -0.72 -8.99
N ILE A 203 -16.58 -1.38 -7.90
CA ILE A 203 -15.78 -0.77 -6.84
C ILE A 203 -14.75 -1.78 -6.30
N LEU A 204 -13.63 -1.29 -5.77
CA LEU A 204 -12.64 -2.15 -5.14
C LEU A 204 -13.24 -2.91 -3.95
N PRO A 205 -13.00 -4.23 -3.82
CA PRO A 205 -13.51 -5.04 -2.72
C PRO A 205 -13.23 -4.45 -1.33
N LYS A 206 -12.08 -3.81 -1.10
CA LYS A 206 -11.79 -3.13 0.18
C LYS A 206 -12.84 -2.08 0.58
N TYR A 207 -13.37 -1.31 -0.38
CA TYR A 207 -14.39 -0.29 -0.11
C TYR A 207 -15.78 -0.93 0.00
N ALA A 208 -16.09 -1.92 -0.84
CA ALA A 208 -17.33 -2.68 -0.74
C ALA A 208 -17.47 -3.37 0.62
N ASN A 209 -16.44 -4.09 1.06
CA ASN A 209 -16.41 -4.78 2.35
C ASN A 209 -16.59 -3.83 3.53
N LYS A 210 -15.98 -2.63 3.46
CA LYS A 210 -16.17 -1.59 4.48
C LYS A 210 -17.63 -1.12 4.51
N VAL A 211 -18.24 -0.86 3.36
CA VAL A 211 -19.65 -0.45 3.25
C VAL A 211 -20.57 -1.56 3.77
N GLU A 212 -20.37 -2.81 3.38
CA GLU A 212 -21.16 -3.95 3.86
C GLU A 212 -21.04 -4.16 5.37
N ALA A 213 -19.83 -4.05 5.94
CA ALA A 213 -19.61 -4.19 7.37
C ALA A 213 -20.34 -3.10 8.17
N GLU A 214 -20.43 -1.89 7.61
CA GLU A 214 -21.18 -0.78 8.19
C GLU A 214 -22.70 -0.95 8.05
N LEU A 215 -23.18 -1.50 6.94
CA LEU A 215 -24.60 -1.80 6.72
C LEU A 215 -25.12 -2.87 7.70
N ARG A 216 -24.29 -3.86 8.06
CA ARG A 216 -24.66 -4.93 9.03
C ARG A 216 -24.87 -4.44 10.47
N LYS A 217 -24.46 -3.21 10.79
CA LYS A 217 -24.61 -2.63 12.14
C LYS A 217 -25.96 -1.93 12.35
N VAL A 218 -26.74 -1.81 11.28
CA VAL A 218 -28.07 -1.17 11.24
C VAL A 218 -29.14 -2.26 11.26
#